data_AF-Q0FG29-F1
#
_entry.id   AF-Q0FG29-F1
#
_cell.length_a   1.000
_cell.length_b   1.000
_cell.length_c   1.000
_cell.angle_alpha   90.00
_cell.angle_beta   90.00
_cell.angle_gamma   90.00
#
_symmetry.space_group_name_H-M   'P 1'
#
loop_
_entity.id
_entity.type
_entity.pdbx_description
1 polymer ?
#
loop_
_entity_poly.entity_id
_entity_poly.type
_entity_poly.pdbx_seq_one_letter_code
_entity_poly.pdbx_strand_id
1 'polypeptide(L)'
;MTEVAHDPLYSLAHLTLINATTPELIYIADRAGYDAVSPRFIPMNVPGEFKQSPIDNQMIAATKIALKTTGIKVLDIELARITEDCDPRNFERALELGGELGAKRMIMSAWTTDRTDRNFILDCFSETCEIAYQYGLSVDLEFPSFSRLRTLDEALDIVRAAKQPNGGILVDTLYLHLSRVDLAELLHVPGEFLNFLHISDALPGIADTKQGMIQLARDARLYPSEGCIDFKGIIERMPPVDYSIELPNQSRINELGYEEHARRCLQHAKRTFGHVKSQRRTHHINNIKGKSIFHDQRAY
;
A
#
# COMPACT_ATOMS: atom_id res chain seq x y z
N MET A 1 30.14 0.13 -8.39
CA MET A 1 29.01 -0.82 -8.49
C MET A 1 27.93 -0.11 -9.27
N THR A 2 27.59 -0.61 -10.46
CA THR A 2 26.47 -0.10 -11.24
C THR A 2 25.19 -0.38 -10.45
N GLU A 3 24.47 0.66 -10.01
CA GLU A 3 23.11 0.51 -9.50
C GLU A 3 22.31 -0.28 -10.54
N VAL A 4 21.83 -1.47 -10.15
CA VAL A 4 20.86 -2.20 -10.96
C VAL A 4 19.62 -1.32 -10.98
N ALA A 5 19.27 -0.79 -12.15
CA ALA A 5 18.06 0.00 -12.29
C ALA A 5 16.86 -0.85 -11.81
N HIS A 6 16.19 -0.38 -10.76
CA HIS A 6 14.94 -0.99 -10.33
C HIS A 6 13.86 -0.62 -11.36
N ASP A 7 13.40 -1.62 -12.09
CA ASP A 7 12.18 -1.49 -12.89
C ASP A 7 11.00 -1.83 -11.98
N PRO A 8 10.09 -0.87 -11.76
CA PRO A 8 9.01 -1.03 -10.79
C PRO A 8 8.00 -2.06 -11.30
N LEU A 9 7.56 -2.94 -10.41
CA LEU A 9 6.45 -3.83 -10.70
C LEU A 9 5.14 -3.04 -10.70
N TYR A 10 4.22 -3.41 -11.59
CA TYR A 10 2.84 -2.94 -11.56
C TYR A 10 1.93 -4.02 -11.01
N SER A 11 1.30 -3.75 -9.87
CA SER A 11 0.33 -4.62 -9.23
C SER A 11 -1.10 -4.16 -9.49
N LEU A 12 -2.03 -5.11 -9.66
CA LEU A 12 -3.46 -4.84 -9.69
C LEU A 12 -4.04 -4.94 -8.27
N ALA A 13 -4.40 -3.80 -7.69
CA ALA A 13 -5.04 -3.76 -6.37
C ALA A 13 -6.43 -4.39 -6.42
N HIS A 14 -6.82 -5.15 -5.40
CA HIS A 14 -8.09 -5.87 -5.42
C HIS A 14 -9.27 -4.90 -5.41
N LEU A 15 -9.16 -3.75 -4.75
CA LEU A 15 -10.23 -2.75 -4.74
C LEU A 15 -10.61 -2.27 -6.15
N THR A 16 -9.67 -2.24 -7.11
CA THR A 16 -9.94 -1.93 -8.52
C THR A 16 -11.03 -2.83 -9.11
N LEU A 17 -11.03 -4.11 -8.73
CA LEU A 17 -11.97 -5.14 -9.19
C LEU A 17 -12.60 -5.87 -8.00
N ILE A 18 -13.06 -5.17 -6.96
CA ILE A 18 -13.39 -5.75 -5.64
C ILE A 18 -14.39 -6.92 -5.65
N ASN A 19 -15.18 -7.03 -6.70
CA ASN A 19 -16.18 -8.07 -6.90
C ASN A 19 -15.66 -9.29 -7.69
N ALA A 20 -14.40 -9.28 -8.13
CA ALA A 20 -13.71 -10.46 -8.63
C ALA A 20 -13.30 -11.36 -7.45
N THR A 21 -13.19 -12.65 -7.70
CA THR A 21 -12.48 -13.56 -6.80
C THR A 21 -10.97 -13.41 -7.00
N THR A 22 -10.17 -13.81 -5.99
CA THR A 22 -8.71 -13.75 -6.11
C THR A 22 -8.15 -14.50 -7.34
N PRO A 23 -8.62 -15.71 -7.70
CA PRO A 23 -8.22 -16.35 -8.95
C PRO A 23 -8.59 -15.55 -10.20
N GLU A 24 -9.79 -14.96 -10.25
CA GLU A 24 -10.21 -14.11 -11.38
C GLU A 24 -9.33 -12.87 -11.50
N LEU A 25 -9.01 -12.21 -10.36
CA LEU A 25 -8.09 -11.08 -10.28
C LEU A 25 -6.74 -11.43 -10.91
N ILE A 26 -6.18 -12.59 -10.58
CA ILE A 26 -4.88 -13.07 -11.10
C ILE A 26 -4.94 -13.30 -12.61
N TYR A 27 -5.95 -14.01 -13.08
CA TYR A 27 -6.09 -14.28 -14.52
C TYR A 27 -6.36 -13.00 -15.33
N ILE A 28 -7.08 -12.03 -14.76
CA ILE A 28 -7.29 -10.73 -15.39
C ILE A 28 -5.97 -9.94 -15.42
N ALA A 29 -5.22 -9.92 -14.31
CA ALA A 29 -3.92 -9.24 -14.21
C ALA A 29 -2.95 -9.76 -15.28
N ASP A 30 -2.84 -11.08 -15.44
CA ASP A 30 -2.03 -11.73 -16.48
C ASP A 30 -2.43 -11.26 -17.90
N ARG A 31 -3.71 -11.36 -18.26
CA ARG A 31 -4.19 -10.95 -19.59
C ARG A 31 -4.15 -9.44 -19.84
N ALA A 32 -4.14 -8.64 -18.78
CA ALA A 32 -3.99 -7.18 -18.86
C ALA A 32 -2.51 -6.75 -18.91
N GLY A 33 -1.57 -7.62 -18.56
CA GLY A 33 -0.12 -7.38 -18.60
C GLY A 33 0.48 -6.80 -17.33
N TYR A 34 -0.14 -7.04 -16.18
CA TYR A 34 0.39 -6.70 -14.85
C TYR A 34 1.51 -7.67 -14.45
N ASP A 35 2.37 -7.24 -13.52
CA ASP A 35 3.44 -8.06 -12.97
C ASP A 35 3.02 -8.79 -11.68
N ALA A 36 2.06 -8.20 -10.97
CA ALA A 36 1.60 -8.67 -9.66
C ALA A 36 0.10 -8.39 -9.41
N VAL A 37 -0.42 -8.96 -8.33
CA VAL A 37 -1.72 -8.61 -7.73
C VAL A 37 -1.56 -8.29 -6.25
N SER A 38 -2.53 -7.52 -5.72
CA SER A 38 -2.61 -7.19 -4.30
C SER A 38 -3.94 -7.70 -3.71
N PRO A 39 -4.08 -9.01 -3.45
CA PRO A 39 -5.34 -9.60 -3.04
C PRO A 39 -5.76 -9.18 -1.64
N ARG A 40 -7.04 -8.83 -1.51
CA ARG A 40 -7.70 -8.68 -0.22
C ARG A 40 -8.05 -10.03 0.41
N PHE A 41 -7.35 -10.37 1.49
CA PHE A 41 -7.60 -11.57 2.30
C PHE A 41 -8.30 -11.27 3.63
N ILE A 42 -8.29 -10.00 4.06
CA ILE A 42 -8.89 -9.56 5.31
C ILE A 42 -10.28 -8.97 5.00
N PRO A 43 -11.38 -9.55 5.49
CA PRO A 43 -12.72 -8.98 5.33
C PRO A 43 -12.85 -7.67 6.09
N MET A 44 -13.40 -6.63 5.44
CA MET A 44 -13.77 -5.36 6.07
C MET A 44 -15.18 -5.41 6.69
N ASN A 45 -15.92 -6.50 6.55
CA ASN A 45 -17.31 -6.67 7.00
C ASN A 45 -18.22 -5.52 6.55
N VAL A 46 -18.05 -5.05 5.31
CA VAL A 46 -18.90 -4.00 4.73
C VAL A 46 -20.02 -4.60 3.85
N PRO A 47 -21.18 -3.92 3.71
CA PRO A 47 -22.26 -4.45 2.87
C PRO A 47 -21.81 -4.73 1.43
N GLY A 48 -22.12 -5.93 0.94
CA GLY A 48 -21.79 -6.36 -0.42
C GLY A 48 -20.34 -6.85 -0.61
N GLU A 49 -19.54 -6.92 0.45
CA GLU A 49 -18.18 -7.46 0.39
C GLU A 49 -18.20 -8.99 0.23
N PHE A 50 -17.38 -9.49 -0.70
CA PHE A 50 -17.12 -10.89 -1.04
C PHE A 50 -18.31 -11.86 -0.96
N LYS A 51 -18.74 -12.40 -2.10
CA LYS A 51 -19.73 -13.48 -2.13
C LYS A 51 -19.25 -14.76 -1.43
N GLN A 52 -17.94 -14.99 -1.38
CA GLN A 52 -17.26 -16.17 -0.83
C GLN A 52 -15.99 -15.71 -0.13
N SER A 53 -15.61 -16.35 0.98
CA SER A 53 -14.42 -15.94 1.72
C SER A 53 -13.15 -16.15 0.87
N PRO A 54 -12.25 -15.15 0.78
CA PRO A 54 -11.05 -15.25 -0.05
C PRO A 54 -10.02 -16.22 0.52
N ILE A 55 -10.19 -16.65 1.77
CA ILE A 55 -9.27 -17.54 2.52
C ILE A 55 -9.85 -18.93 2.79
N ASP A 56 -10.97 -19.29 2.15
CA ASP A 56 -11.50 -20.64 2.21
C ASP A 56 -10.58 -21.62 1.46
N ASN A 57 -10.50 -22.87 1.92
CA ASN A 57 -9.57 -23.87 1.36
C ASN A 57 -9.69 -24.05 -0.16
N GLN A 58 -10.90 -24.03 -0.71
CA GLN A 58 -11.12 -24.12 -2.15
C GLN A 58 -10.62 -22.86 -2.89
N MET A 59 -10.85 -21.67 -2.32
CA MET A 59 -10.40 -20.41 -2.88
C MET A 59 -8.88 -20.28 -2.85
N ILE A 60 -8.24 -20.71 -1.76
CA ILE A 60 -6.78 -20.78 -1.63
C ILE A 60 -6.19 -21.74 -2.67
N ALA A 61 -6.77 -22.94 -2.83
CA ALA A 61 -6.30 -23.91 -3.82
C ALA A 61 -6.40 -23.35 -5.24
N ALA A 62 -7.54 -22.73 -5.59
CA ALA A 62 -7.73 -22.07 -6.88
C ALA A 62 -6.75 -20.90 -7.09
N THR A 63 -6.48 -20.11 -6.05
CA THR A 63 -5.53 -18.99 -6.07
C THR A 63 -4.11 -19.48 -6.37
N LYS A 64 -3.66 -20.55 -5.67
CA LYS A 64 -2.35 -21.17 -5.91
C LYS A 64 -2.22 -21.70 -7.34
N ILE A 65 -3.28 -22.30 -7.89
CA ILE A 65 -3.31 -22.76 -9.28
C ILE A 65 -3.19 -21.58 -10.24
N ALA A 66 -3.94 -20.49 -10.01
CA ALA A 66 -3.89 -19.30 -10.86
C ALA A 66 -2.50 -18.66 -10.87
N LEU A 67 -1.87 -18.47 -9.71
CA LEU A 67 -0.50 -17.94 -9.60
C LEU A 67 0.51 -18.85 -10.34
N LYS A 68 0.43 -20.17 -10.14
CA LYS A 68 1.31 -21.13 -10.82
C LYS A 68 1.11 -21.13 -12.34
N THR A 69 -0.12 -20.95 -12.81
CA THR A 69 -0.47 -21.01 -14.23
C THR A 69 -0.01 -19.76 -14.97
N THR A 70 -0.15 -18.59 -14.34
CA THR A 70 0.12 -17.28 -14.96
C THR A 70 1.55 -16.78 -14.70
N GLY A 71 2.16 -17.17 -13.58
CA GLY A 71 3.44 -16.59 -13.11
C GLY A 71 3.31 -15.20 -12.50
N ILE A 72 2.08 -14.68 -12.34
CA ILE A 72 1.80 -13.43 -11.63
C ILE A 72 2.30 -13.52 -10.19
N LYS A 73 2.92 -12.44 -9.72
CA LYS A 73 3.41 -12.32 -8.34
C LYS A 73 2.32 -11.79 -7.41
N VAL A 74 2.55 -11.90 -6.11
CA VAL A 74 1.76 -11.18 -5.10
C VAL A 74 2.62 -10.05 -4.54
N LEU A 75 2.19 -8.80 -4.69
CA LEU A 75 2.93 -7.64 -4.18
C LEU A 75 2.69 -7.47 -2.67
N ASP A 76 1.41 -7.40 -2.32
CA ASP A 76 0.92 -7.09 -0.99
C ASP A 76 -0.44 -7.76 -0.71
N ILE A 77 -0.92 -7.69 0.53
CA ILE A 77 -2.27 -8.10 0.91
C ILE A 77 -3.06 -6.94 1.53
N GLU A 78 -4.33 -6.82 1.15
CA GLU A 78 -5.26 -5.80 1.63
C GLU A 78 -6.24 -6.40 2.67
N LEU A 79 -6.87 -5.62 3.53
CA LEU A 79 -6.35 -4.48 4.28
C LEU A 79 -6.82 -4.70 5.71
N ALA A 80 -5.92 -4.63 6.68
CA ALA A 80 -6.25 -4.64 8.10
C ALA A 80 -6.79 -3.28 8.56
N ARG A 81 -7.81 -3.27 9.43
CA ARG A 81 -8.31 -2.04 10.05
C ARG A 81 -8.09 -2.06 11.55
N ILE A 82 -7.57 -0.97 12.09
CA ILE A 82 -7.61 -0.69 13.52
C ILE A 82 -8.95 -0.06 13.84
N THR A 83 -9.89 -0.86 14.35
CA THR A 83 -11.13 -0.43 15.01
C THR A 83 -10.97 -0.52 16.53
N GLU A 84 -11.94 -0.03 17.28
CA GLU A 84 -11.91 0.01 18.76
C GLU A 84 -11.75 -1.38 19.41
N ASP A 85 -12.14 -2.43 18.69
CA ASP A 85 -12.07 -3.84 19.08
C ASP A 85 -10.97 -4.62 18.34
N CYS A 86 -10.04 -3.92 17.69
CA CYS A 86 -8.97 -4.55 16.91
C CYS A 86 -8.11 -5.48 17.79
N ASP A 87 -7.98 -6.72 17.35
CA ASP A 87 -7.03 -7.69 17.86
C ASP A 87 -6.09 -8.11 16.72
N PRO A 88 -4.81 -7.69 16.75
CA PRO A 88 -3.80 -8.01 15.73
C PRO A 88 -3.70 -9.51 15.37
N ARG A 89 -3.97 -10.40 16.33
CA ARG A 89 -3.89 -11.86 16.14
C ARG A 89 -4.96 -12.36 15.16
N ASN A 90 -6.05 -11.63 14.96
CA ASN A 90 -7.05 -11.96 13.96
C ASN A 90 -6.52 -11.84 12.52
N PHE A 91 -5.42 -11.12 12.30
CA PHE A 91 -4.80 -10.99 10.97
C PHE A 91 -3.80 -12.10 10.65
N GLU A 92 -3.38 -12.91 11.64
CA GLU A 92 -2.32 -13.91 11.50
C GLU A 92 -2.58 -14.89 10.34
N ARG A 93 -3.82 -15.34 10.19
CA ARG A 93 -4.18 -16.27 9.10
C ARG A 93 -3.99 -15.65 7.71
N ALA A 94 -4.31 -14.37 7.55
CA ALA A 94 -4.12 -13.65 6.30
C ALA A 94 -2.63 -13.35 6.05
N LEU A 95 -1.88 -13.01 7.09
CA LEU A 95 -0.43 -12.79 7.04
C LEU A 95 0.31 -14.07 6.64
N GLU A 96 -0.02 -15.20 7.26
CA GLU A 96 0.54 -16.52 6.92
C GLU A 96 0.29 -16.86 5.45
N LEU A 97 -0.96 -16.71 4.99
CA LEU A 97 -1.31 -16.96 3.60
C LEU A 97 -0.57 -16.00 2.66
N GLY A 98 -0.51 -14.70 2.98
CA GLY A 98 0.23 -13.72 2.20
C GLY A 98 1.70 -14.09 2.04
N GLY A 99 2.37 -14.45 3.14
CA GLY A 99 3.74 -14.94 3.14
C GLY A 99 3.92 -16.22 2.32
N GLU A 100 3.01 -17.20 2.46
CA GLU A 100 3.01 -18.43 1.67
C GLU A 100 2.90 -18.16 0.16
N LEU A 101 2.07 -17.19 -0.23
CA LEU A 101 1.87 -16.80 -1.63
C LEU A 101 2.96 -15.84 -2.15
N GLY A 102 3.92 -15.46 -1.31
CA GLY A 102 5.08 -14.66 -1.70
C GLY A 102 4.89 -13.15 -1.63
N ALA A 103 3.80 -12.67 -1.02
CA ALA A 103 3.63 -11.25 -0.71
C ALA A 103 4.81 -10.72 0.11
N LYS A 104 5.06 -9.40 0.03
CA LYS A 104 6.12 -8.75 0.79
C LYS A 104 5.63 -7.78 1.85
N ARG A 105 4.34 -7.48 1.82
CA ARG A 105 3.76 -6.45 2.67
C ARG A 105 2.26 -6.66 2.89
N MET A 106 1.74 -6.07 3.94
CA MET A 106 0.31 -5.96 4.24
C MET A 106 -0.03 -4.50 4.48
N ILE A 107 -1.20 -4.07 4.03
CA ILE A 107 -1.69 -2.71 4.30
C ILE A 107 -2.54 -2.70 5.57
N MET A 108 -2.36 -1.67 6.38
CA MET A 108 -3.15 -1.42 7.58
C MET A 108 -3.60 0.04 7.62
N SER A 109 -4.79 0.33 8.13
CA SER A 109 -5.24 1.72 8.35
C SER A 109 -6.06 1.85 9.63
N ALA A 110 -6.04 3.04 10.24
CA ALA A 110 -6.73 3.29 11.50
C ALA A 110 -8.12 3.93 11.28
N TRP A 111 -9.14 3.39 11.93
CA TRP A 111 -10.55 3.76 11.73
C TRP A 111 -11.33 4.04 13.01
N THR A 112 -10.66 4.01 14.16
CA THR A 112 -11.23 4.39 15.45
C THR A 112 -11.82 5.81 15.42
N THR A 113 -12.83 6.01 16.25
CA THR A 113 -13.56 7.28 16.36
C THR A 113 -12.97 8.23 17.40
N ASP A 114 -12.29 7.70 18.42
CA ASP A 114 -11.57 8.47 19.44
C ASP A 114 -10.34 9.16 18.82
N ARG A 115 -10.05 10.41 19.20
CA ARG A 115 -8.90 11.21 18.74
C ARG A 115 -7.73 11.22 19.73
N THR A 116 -7.89 10.59 20.88
CA THR A 116 -6.91 10.54 21.98
C THR A 116 -6.23 9.17 22.11
N ASP A 117 -6.64 8.21 21.30
CA ASP A 117 -6.25 6.80 21.27
C ASP A 117 -4.91 6.50 20.56
N ARG A 118 -4.01 7.49 20.46
CA ARG A 118 -2.72 7.35 19.78
C ARG A 118 -1.95 6.10 20.24
N ASN A 119 -1.91 5.84 21.55
CA ASN A 119 -1.18 4.70 22.10
C ASN A 119 -1.82 3.37 21.71
N PHE A 120 -3.15 3.29 21.64
CA PHE A 120 -3.84 2.09 21.18
C PHE A 120 -3.51 1.75 19.72
N ILE A 121 -3.51 2.76 18.84
CA ILE A 121 -3.11 2.61 17.43
C ILE A 121 -1.66 2.13 17.33
N LEU A 122 -0.77 2.74 18.11
CA LEU A 122 0.65 2.36 18.18
C LEU A 122 0.84 0.92 18.63
N ASP A 123 0.14 0.49 19.69
CA ASP A 123 0.22 -0.87 20.21
C ASP A 123 -0.29 -1.89 19.18
N CYS A 124 -1.46 -1.62 18.57
CA CYS A 124 -2.02 -2.48 17.51
C CYS A 124 -1.08 -2.59 16.30
N PHE A 125 -0.53 -1.47 15.83
CA PHE A 125 0.40 -1.46 14.70
C PHE A 125 1.69 -2.21 15.04
N SER A 126 2.23 -2.01 16.23
CA SER A 126 3.47 -2.68 16.68
C SER A 126 3.31 -4.19 16.77
N GLU A 127 2.25 -4.67 17.43
CA GLU A 127 1.97 -6.11 17.54
C GLU A 127 1.70 -6.72 16.16
N THR A 128 1.00 -6.01 15.27
CA THR A 128 0.77 -6.48 13.89
C THR A 128 2.08 -6.61 13.12
N CYS A 129 3.02 -5.67 13.28
CA CYS A 129 4.36 -5.77 12.69
C CYS A 129 5.13 -6.99 13.21
N GLU A 130 5.06 -7.27 14.52
CA GLU A 130 5.73 -8.42 15.14
C GLU A 130 5.20 -9.75 14.61
N ILE A 131 3.87 -9.87 14.43
CA ILE A 131 3.24 -11.04 13.80
C ILE A 131 3.67 -11.14 12.32
N ALA A 132 3.55 -10.05 11.57
CA ALA A 132 3.87 -10.01 10.14
C ALA A 132 5.34 -10.36 9.85
N TYR A 133 6.26 -9.99 10.75
CA TYR A 133 7.68 -10.27 10.63
C TYR A 133 7.98 -11.78 10.52
N GLN A 134 7.20 -12.63 11.22
CA GLN A 134 7.35 -14.09 11.19
C GLN A 134 7.07 -14.68 9.81
N TYR A 135 6.28 -13.99 8.99
CA TYR A 135 5.91 -14.38 7.63
C TYR A 135 6.69 -13.61 6.56
N GLY A 136 7.69 -12.82 6.95
CA GLY A 136 8.52 -12.04 6.03
C GLY A 136 7.79 -10.88 5.37
N LEU A 137 6.77 -10.33 6.03
CA LEU A 137 5.96 -9.21 5.55
C LEU A 137 6.31 -7.91 6.29
N SER A 138 6.31 -6.79 5.58
CA SER A 138 6.16 -5.45 6.18
C SER A 138 4.69 -5.12 6.44
N VAL A 139 4.44 -4.16 7.32
CA VAL A 139 3.12 -3.57 7.54
C VAL A 139 3.19 -2.09 7.17
N ASP A 140 2.45 -1.72 6.15
CA ASP A 140 2.42 -0.37 5.60
C ASP A 140 1.16 0.36 6.06
N LEU A 141 1.34 1.37 6.91
CA LEU A 141 0.27 2.17 7.48
C LEU A 141 -0.22 3.20 6.45
N GLU A 142 -1.47 3.07 6.05
CA GLU A 142 -2.16 3.99 5.15
C GLU A 142 -2.97 5.03 5.95
N PHE A 143 -3.04 6.26 5.43
CA PHE A 143 -3.73 7.40 6.05
C PHE A 143 -4.86 7.97 5.19
N PRO A 144 -5.98 7.25 4.98
CA PRO A 144 -7.11 7.81 4.24
C PRO A 144 -7.64 9.11 4.87
N SER A 145 -7.90 10.13 4.05
CA SER A 145 -8.25 11.50 4.53
C SER A 145 -9.50 11.58 5.43
N PHE A 146 -10.35 10.55 5.39
CA PHE A 146 -11.56 10.42 6.20
C PHE A 146 -11.48 9.36 7.31
N SER A 147 -10.27 8.83 7.58
CA SER A 147 -9.99 7.85 8.61
C SER A 147 -9.56 8.51 9.94
N ARG A 148 -8.98 7.71 10.84
CA ARG A 148 -8.41 8.18 12.11
C ARG A 148 -7.11 8.95 11.91
N LEU A 149 -6.22 8.48 11.03
CA LEU A 149 -4.99 9.18 10.67
C LEU A 149 -5.20 9.82 9.30
N ARG A 150 -5.16 11.15 9.25
CA ARG A 150 -5.56 11.92 8.05
C ARG A 150 -4.39 12.61 7.37
N THR A 151 -3.23 12.61 8.00
CA THR A 151 -2.03 13.31 7.54
C THR A 151 -0.84 12.37 7.50
N LEU A 152 0.14 12.72 6.67
CA LEU A 152 1.40 11.98 6.58
C LEU A 152 2.17 12.02 7.91
N ASP A 153 2.13 13.17 8.60
CA ASP A 153 2.77 13.34 9.92
C ASP A 153 2.18 12.42 11.00
N GLU A 154 0.84 12.26 11.04
CA GLU A 154 0.19 11.34 11.97
C GLU A 154 0.61 9.87 11.71
N ALA A 155 0.69 9.45 10.45
CA ALA A 155 1.17 8.11 10.10
C ALA A 155 2.66 7.94 10.46
N LEU A 156 3.48 8.94 10.14
CA LEU A 156 4.91 8.93 10.44
C LEU A 156 5.21 8.88 11.93
N ASP A 157 4.42 9.57 12.76
CA ASP A 157 4.53 9.53 14.21
C ASP A 157 4.32 8.10 14.74
N ILE A 158 3.27 7.40 14.29
CA ILE A 158 3.00 6.01 14.69
C ILE A 158 4.13 5.08 14.23
N VAL A 159 4.51 5.13 12.95
CA VAL A 159 5.55 4.24 12.39
C VAL A 159 6.89 4.44 13.09
N ARG A 160 7.29 5.70 13.36
CA ARG A 160 8.53 5.98 14.10
C ARG A 160 8.46 5.52 15.56
N ALA A 161 7.33 5.74 16.22
CA ALA A 161 7.17 5.37 17.63
C ALA A 161 7.17 3.84 17.83
N ALA A 162 6.68 3.08 16.85
CA ALA A 162 6.61 1.63 16.89
C ALA A 162 8.00 0.98 16.92
N LYS A 163 9.00 1.60 16.28
CA LYS A 163 10.39 1.09 16.17
C LYS A 163 10.46 -0.35 15.63
N GLN A 164 9.51 -0.72 14.79
CA GLN A 164 9.45 -2.03 14.14
C GLN A 164 10.27 -2.00 12.85
N PRO A 165 11.19 -2.95 12.62
CA PRO A 165 12.08 -2.94 11.46
C PRO A 165 11.36 -3.17 10.12
N ASN A 166 10.12 -3.65 10.18
CA ASN A 166 9.25 -3.93 9.03
C ASN A 166 8.00 -3.03 9.02
N GLY A 167 8.00 -1.93 9.77
CA GLY A 167 6.94 -0.92 9.72
C GLY A 167 7.20 0.12 8.63
N GLY A 168 6.18 0.44 7.84
CA GLY A 168 6.24 1.42 6.75
C GLY A 168 4.96 2.23 6.62
N ILE A 169 4.91 3.07 5.59
CA ILE A 169 3.80 3.93 5.22
C ILE A 169 3.45 3.63 3.76
N LEU A 170 2.18 3.33 3.52
CA LEU A 170 1.62 3.34 2.17
C LEU A 170 1.22 4.76 1.82
N VAL A 171 1.76 5.26 0.72
CA VAL A 171 1.32 6.52 0.11
C VAL A 171 0.33 6.22 -1.01
N ASP A 172 -0.94 6.60 -0.81
CA ASP A 172 -1.95 6.64 -1.86
C ASP A 172 -2.01 8.05 -2.47
N THR A 173 -1.81 8.10 -3.78
CA THR A 173 -1.90 9.32 -4.59
C THR A 173 -3.22 10.08 -4.40
N LEU A 174 -4.36 9.37 -4.27
CA LEU A 174 -5.65 9.99 -4.00
C LEU A 174 -5.66 10.68 -2.63
N TYR A 175 -5.17 10.01 -1.58
CA TYR A 175 -5.20 10.57 -0.23
C TYR A 175 -4.18 11.69 -0.04
N LEU A 176 -3.03 11.67 -0.73
CA LEU A 176 -2.16 12.85 -0.80
C LEU A 176 -2.92 14.07 -1.35
N HIS A 177 -3.68 13.88 -2.43
CA HIS A 177 -4.48 14.95 -3.03
C HIS A 177 -5.59 15.43 -2.08
N LEU A 178 -6.42 14.50 -1.56
CA LEU A 178 -7.55 14.83 -0.69
C LEU A 178 -7.11 15.47 0.64
N SER A 179 -5.96 15.07 1.18
CA SER A 179 -5.38 15.67 2.40
C SER A 179 -4.55 16.94 2.12
N ARG A 180 -4.41 17.36 0.85
CA ARG A 180 -3.62 18.55 0.43
C ARG A 180 -2.18 18.52 0.93
N VAL A 181 -1.57 17.33 0.98
CA VAL A 181 -0.19 17.15 1.43
C VAL A 181 0.75 17.93 0.52
N ASP A 182 1.65 18.74 1.08
CA ASP A 182 2.74 19.31 0.29
C ASP A 182 3.69 18.17 -0.08
N LEU A 183 3.93 17.97 -1.38
CA LEU A 183 4.82 16.91 -1.85
C LEU A 183 6.23 17.00 -1.24
N ALA A 184 6.67 18.18 -0.80
CA ALA A 184 7.92 18.33 -0.05
C ALA A 184 7.94 17.52 1.25
N GLU A 185 6.80 17.28 1.90
CA GLU A 185 6.70 16.47 3.12
C GLU A 185 7.17 15.02 2.90
N LEU A 186 7.04 14.48 1.68
CA LEU A 186 7.56 13.14 1.34
C LEU A 186 9.07 13.04 1.60
N LEU A 187 9.82 14.14 1.46
CA LEU A 187 11.26 14.17 1.71
C LEU A 187 11.60 14.11 3.21
N HIS A 188 10.65 14.40 4.11
CA HIS A 188 10.84 14.29 5.56
C HIS A 188 10.64 12.87 6.11
N VAL A 189 9.93 12.01 5.38
CA VAL A 189 9.75 10.59 5.71
C VAL A 189 11.01 9.82 5.33
N PRO A 190 11.68 9.07 6.22
CA PRO A 190 12.80 8.21 5.85
C PRO A 190 12.43 7.28 4.68
N GLY A 191 13.30 7.17 3.67
CA GLY A 191 12.99 6.41 2.45
C GLY A 191 12.70 4.92 2.72
N GLU A 192 13.29 4.35 3.78
CA GLU A 192 13.04 2.97 4.22
C GLU A 192 11.62 2.72 4.73
N PHE A 193 10.86 3.76 5.07
CA PHE A 193 9.45 3.63 5.45
C PHE A 193 8.51 3.71 4.23
N LEU A 194 9.01 4.00 3.04
CA LEU A 194 8.19 4.20 1.85
C LEU A 194 8.36 3.01 0.92
N ASN A 195 7.46 2.02 1.01
CA ASN A 195 7.64 0.74 0.34
C ASN A 195 7.00 0.67 -1.05
N PHE A 196 5.87 1.34 -1.29
CA PHE A 196 5.13 1.37 -2.56
C PHE A 196 4.09 2.49 -2.62
N LEU A 197 3.52 2.68 -3.81
CA LEU A 197 2.44 3.63 -4.05
C LEU A 197 1.14 2.95 -4.44
N HIS A 198 0.03 3.49 -3.93
CA HIS A 198 -1.29 3.31 -4.52
C HIS A 198 -1.55 4.39 -5.57
N ILE A 199 -1.88 3.94 -6.78
CA ILE A 199 -1.97 4.77 -7.98
C ILE A 199 -3.42 4.90 -8.42
N SER A 200 -3.88 6.14 -8.45
CA SER A 200 -5.05 6.58 -9.19
C SER A 200 -4.98 8.09 -9.45
N ASP A 201 -5.89 8.60 -10.28
CA ASP A 201 -6.08 10.02 -10.48
C ASP A 201 -7.44 10.47 -9.93
N ALA A 202 -7.66 11.78 -9.83
CA ALA A 202 -8.92 12.36 -9.42
C ALA A 202 -9.19 13.68 -10.15
N LEU A 203 -10.47 14.02 -10.34
CA LEU A 203 -10.85 15.34 -10.86
C LEU A 203 -10.33 16.46 -9.96
N PRO A 204 -10.06 17.65 -10.51
CA PRO A 204 -9.70 18.80 -9.70
C PRO A 204 -10.84 19.16 -8.75
N GLY A 205 -10.47 19.48 -7.51
CA GLY A 205 -11.40 19.78 -6.43
C GLY A 205 -11.48 18.65 -5.42
N ILE A 206 -11.79 19.00 -4.18
CA ILE A 206 -11.90 18.04 -3.08
C ILE A 206 -13.35 18.08 -2.61
N ALA A 207 -13.96 16.90 -2.46
CA ALA A 207 -15.33 16.83 -1.97
C ALA A 207 -15.44 17.48 -0.58
N ASP A 208 -16.40 18.38 -0.42
CA ASP A 208 -16.61 19.13 0.84
C ASP A 208 -17.20 18.27 1.97
N THR A 209 -17.55 17.01 1.69
CA THR A 209 -18.21 16.10 2.64
C THR A 209 -17.49 14.78 2.76
N LYS A 210 -17.58 14.16 3.94
CA LYS A 210 -17.06 12.80 4.18
C LYS A 210 -17.66 11.79 3.21
N GLN A 211 -18.96 11.87 2.94
CA GLN A 211 -19.65 10.99 2.00
C GLN A 211 -19.11 11.14 0.58
N GLY A 212 -18.88 12.37 0.12
CA GLY A 212 -18.30 12.62 -1.20
C GLY A 212 -16.88 12.09 -1.33
N MET A 213 -16.04 12.24 -0.30
CA MET A 213 -14.70 11.64 -0.29
C MET A 213 -14.74 10.10 -0.34
N ILE A 214 -15.65 9.48 0.42
CA ILE A 214 -15.84 8.02 0.40
C ILE A 214 -16.29 7.54 -0.97
N GLN A 215 -17.29 8.21 -1.57
CA GLN A 215 -17.76 7.87 -2.92
C GLN A 215 -16.63 7.97 -3.95
N LEU A 216 -15.84 9.05 -3.91
CA LEU A 216 -14.70 9.20 -4.81
C LEU A 216 -13.69 8.06 -4.64
N ALA A 217 -13.30 7.77 -3.40
CA ALA A 217 -12.31 6.75 -3.09
C ALA A 217 -12.75 5.33 -3.45
N ARG A 218 -14.06 5.06 -3.47
CA ARG A 218 -14.61 3.72 -3.69
C ARG A 218 -15.21 3.48 -5.07
N ASP A 219 -15.62 4.52 -5.79
CA ASP A 219 -16.46 4.34 -6.98
C ASP A 219 -16.07 5.22 -8.18
N ALA A 220 -15.20 6.23 -8.01
CA ALA A 220 -15.01 7.26 -9.04
C ALA A 220 -13.55 7.72 -9.22
N ARG A 221 -12.58 6.86 -8.89
CA ARG A 221 -11.17 7.15 -9.21
C ARG A 221 -10.96 7.19 -10.73
N LEU A 222 -10.02 7.99 -11.19
CA LEU A 222 -9.73 8.20 -12.62
C LEU A 222 -8.41 7.55 -13.05
N TYR A 223 -8.26 7.31 -14.36
CA TYR A 223 -6.98 6.87 -14.90
C TYR A 223 -5.93 7.99 -14.77
N PRO A 224 -4.66 7.66 -14.48
CA PRO A 224 -3.57 8.61 -14.58
C PRO A 224 -3.64 9.38 -15.91
N SER A 225 -3.46 10.70 -15.84
CA SER A 225 -3.59 11.71 -16.91
C SER A 225 -5.00 12.21 -17.24
N GLU A 226 -6.04 11.67 -16.61
CA GLU A 226 -7.41 12.18 -16.77
C GLU A 226 -7.82 13.15 -15.66
N GLY A 227 -7.02 13.25 -14.59
CA GLY A 227 -7.26 14.12 -13.47
C GLY A 227 -6.18 15.18 -13.29
N CYS A 228 -5.88 15.51 -12.03
CA CYS A 228 -4.99 16.60 -11.67
C CYS A 228 -3.82 16.20 -10.76
N ILE A 229 -3.61 14.91 -10.47
CA ILE A 229 -2.54 14.48 -9.56
C ILE A 229 -1.15 14.64 -10.21
N ASP A 230 -0.22 15.28 -9.51
CA ASP A 230 1.17 15.46 -9.94
C ASP A 230 2.01 14.19 -9.69
N PHE A 231 1.82 13.18 -10.53
CA PHE A 231 2.59 11.93 -10.43
C PHE A 231 4.08 12.14 -10.60
N LYS A 232 4.51 13.10 -11.43
CA LYS A 232 5.94 13.38 -11.61
C LYS A 232 6.54 13.88 -10.30
N GLY A 233 5.91 14.89 -9.68
CA GLY A 233 6.36 15.44 -8.41
C GLY A 233 6.39 14.41 -7.28
N ILE A 234 5.42 13.48 -7.25
CA ILE A 234 5.37 12.39 -6.28
C ILE A 234 6.53 11.40 -6.54
N ILE A 235 6.64 10.85 -7.75
CA ILE A 235 7.63 9.81 -8.08
C ILE A 235 9.07 10.32 -7.90
N GLU A 236 9.36 11.57 -8.26
CA GLU A 236 10.70 12.17 -8.06
C GLU A 236 11.12 12.24 -6.58
N ARG A 237 10.16 12.27 -5.64
CA ARG A 237 10.42 12.39 -4.18
C ARG A 237 10.29 11.07 -3.42
N MET A 238 9.66 10.07 -4.01
CA MET A 238 9.64 8.70 -3.48
C MET A 238 10.99 8.01 -3.74
N PRO A 239 11.41 7.03 -2.92
CA PRO A 239 12.45 6.09 -3.32
C PRO A 239 12.01 5.25 -4.55
N PRO A 240 12.92 4.51 -5.21
CA PRO A 240 12.51 3.52 -6.20
C PRO A 240 11.62 2.45 -5.54
N VAL A 241 10.37 2.36 -5.99
CA VAL A 241 9.34 1.48 -5.39
C VAL A 241 8.42 0.91 -6.46
N ASP A 242 7.70 -0.15 -6.09
CA ASP A 242 6.63 -0.73 -6.90
C ASP A 242 5.35 0.14 -6.91
N TYR A 243 4.49 -0.09 -7.91
CA TYR A 243 3.22 0.62 -8.08
C TYR A 243 2.04 -0.35 -8.01
N SER A 244 1.16 -0.18 -7.02
CA SER A 244 -0.13 -0.88 -6.98
C SER A 244 -1.22 0.05 -7.51
N ILE A 245 -1.93 -0.36 -8.57
CA ILE A 245 -2.99 0.45 -9.16
C ILE A 245 -4.30 0.15 -8.43
N GLU A 246 -4.68 1.06 -7.53
CA GLU A 246 -5.93 1.06 -6.76
C GLU A 246 -6.90 2.09 -7.32
N LEU A 247 -7.78 1.63 -8.22
CA LEU A 247 -8.55 2.49 -9.10
C LEU A 247 -9.98 1.96 -9.30
N PRO A 248 -10.80 1.90 -8.25
CA PRO A 248 -12.19 1.53 -8.43
C PRO A 248 -12.95 2.61 -9.21
N ASN A 249 -13.66 2.18 -10.26
CA ASN A 249 -14.57 3.04 -11.01
C ASN A 249 -15.79 2.26 -11.52
N GLN A 250 -16.91 2.34 -10.80
CA GLN A 250 -18.08 1.49 -11.07
C GLN A 250 -18.69 1.75 -12.46
N SER A 251 -18.68 3.00 -12.92
CA SER A 251 -19.19 3.34 -14.26
C SER A 251 -18.38 2.66 -15.36
N ARG A 252 -17.05 2.66 -15.23
CA ARG A 252 -16.15 2.04 -16.22
C ARG A 252 -16.20 0.53 -16.17
N ILE A 253 -16.34 -0.05 -14.97
CA ILE A 253 -16.58 -1.49 -14.82
C ILE A 253 -17.87 -1.90 -15.55
N ASN A 254 -18.96 -1.14 -15.39
CA ASN A 254 -20.24 -1.45 -16.04
C ASN A 254 -20.17 -1.32 -17.57
N GLU A 255 -19.38 -0.38 -18.08
CA GLU A 255 -19.23 -0.13 -19.51
C GLU A 255 -18.23 -1.07 -20.20
N LEU A 256 -17.07 -1.30 -19.58
CA LEU A 256 -15.93 -1.97 -20.20
C LEU A 256 -15.76 -3.42 -19.75
N GLY A 257 -16.33 -3.77 -18.59
CA GLY A 257 -16.00 -5.00 -17.87
C GLY A 257 -14.63 -4.93 -17.18
N TYR A 258 -14.33 -5.97 -16.40
CA TYR A 258 -13.15 -5.99 -15.52
C TYR A 258 -11.83 -5.94 -16.28
N GLU A 259 -11.69 -6.76 -17.32
CA GLU A 259 -10.41 -6.94 -18.01
C GLU A 259 -9.99 -5.68 -18.78
N GLU A 260 -10.91 -5.08 -19.54
CA GLU A 260 -10.60 -3.87 -20.28
C GLU A 260 -10.39 -2.67 -19.35
N HIS A 261 -11.13 -2.60 -18.25
CA HIS A 261 -10.88 -1.59 -17.22
C HIS A 261 -9.47 -1.72 -16.63
N ALA A 262 -9.07 -2.92 -16.19
CA ALA A 262 -7.73 -3.17 -15.65
C ALA A 262 -6.62 -2.90 -16.68
N ARG A 263 -6.81 -3.31 -17.94
CA ARG A 263 -5.87 -3.03 -19.02
C ARG A 263 -5.65 -1.53 -19.21
N ARG A 264 -6.72 -0.74 -19.20
CA ARG A 264 -6.62 0.73 -19.32
C ARG A 264 -5.97 1.37 -18.11
N CYS A 265 -6.28 0.91 -16.89
CA CYS A 265 -5.58 1.35 -15.67
C CYS A 265 -4.06 1.26 -15.85
N LEU A 266 -3.57 0.09 -16.27
CA LEU A 266 -2.14 -0.15 -16.49
C LEU A 266 -1.55 0.71 -17.63
N GLN A 267 -2.22 0.76 -18.77
CA GLN A 267 -1.73 1.52 -19.93
C GLN A 267 -1.61 3.01 -19.62
N HIS A 268 -2.61 3.59 -18.95
CA HIS A 268 -2.58 4.99 -18.54
C HIS A 268 -1.48 5.26 -17.52
N ALA A 269 -1.30 4.39 -16.52
CA ALA A 269 -0.21 4.51 -15.55
C ALA A 269 1.16 4.50 -16.25
N LYS A 270 1.45 3.45 -17.04
CA LYS A 270 2.72 3.32 -17.78
C LYS A 270 2.97 4.51 -18.72
N ARG A 271 1.95 4.98 -19.43
CA ARG A 271 2.06 6.15 -20.32
C ARG A 271 2.32 7.45 -19.56
N THR A 272 1.66 7.65 -18.43
CA THR A 272 1.76 8.89 -17.63
C THR A 272 3.11 8.98 -16.93
N PHE A 273 3.59 7.87 -16.39
CA PHE A 273 4.85 7.85 -15.64
C PHE A 273 6.05 7.86 -16.59
N GLY A 274 5.93 7.20 -17.75
CA GLY A 274 6.94 7.20 -18.80
C GLY A 274 8.33 6.82 -18.25
N HIS A 275 9.27 7.77 -18.30
CA HIS A 275 10.64 7.60 -17.83
C HIS A 275 10.92 8.35 -16.51
N VAL A 276 9.88 8.84 -15.82
CA VAL A 276 10.06 9.49 -14.52
C VAL A 276 10.61 8.45 -13.53
N LYS A 277 11.65 8.84 -12.79
CA LYS A 277 12.32 8.00 -11.79
C LYS A 277 12.54 8.83 -10.53
N SER A 278 12.80 8.14 -9.42
CA SER A 278 13.20 8.76 -8.15
C SER A 278 14.40 9.70 -8.35
N GLN A 279 14.32 10.89 -7.78
CA GLN A 279 15.44 11.83 -7.61
C GLN A 279 15.83 11.96 -6.14
N ARG A 280 15.27 11.10 -5.29
CA ARG A 280 15.49 11.10 -3.85
C ARG A 280 16.93 10.66 -3.56
N ARG A 281 17.70 11.50 -2.87
CA ARG A 281 19.04 11.14 -2.41
C ARG A 281 18.95 10.19 -1.22
N THR A 282 19.51 8.99 -1.36
CA THR A 282 19.73 8.06 -0.26
C THR A 282 20.85 8.59 0.63
N HIS A 283 20.48 9.12 1.80
CA HIS A 283 21.47 9.42 2.83
C HIS A 283 21.74 8.13 3.61
N HIS A 284 22.76 7.38 3.22
CA HIS A 284 23.28 6.34 4.09
C HIS A 284 23.87 7.02 5.32
N ILE A 285 23.18 6.91 6.46
CA ILE A 285 23.78 7.24 7.75
C ILE A 285 24.83 6.17 8.00
N ASN A 286 26.09 6.46 7.64
CA ASN A 286 27.23 5.67 8.06
C ASN A 286 27.25 5.72 9.59
N ASN A 287 26.81 4.64 10.25
CA ASN A 287 27.04 4.44 11.67
C ASN A 287 28.54 4.61 11.92
N ILE A 288 28.91 5.72 12.54
CA ILE A 288 30.26 5.95 13.05
C ILE A 288 30.45 4.90 14.13
N LYS A 289 31.04 3.75 13.74
CA LYS A 289 31.56 2.77 14.70
C LYS A 289 32.46 3.55 15.66
N GLY A 290 32.06 3.57 16.93
CA GLY A 290 32.78 4.24 17.99
C GLY A 290 34.27 3.92 17.90
N LYS A 291 35.08 4.95 17.67
CA LYS A 291 36.51 4.87 17.99
C LYS A 291 36.59 4.71 19.50
N SER A 292 36.83 3.48 19.94
CA SER A 292 37.40 3.19 21.24
C SER A 292 38.67 4.03 21.39
N ILE A 293 38.60 5.05 22.26
CA ILE A 293 39.77 5.78 22.73
C ILE A 293 40.31 4.95 23.89
N PHE A 294 41.32 4.13 23.61
CA PHE A 294 42.18 3.56 24.64
C PHE A 294 42.89 4.72 25.35
N HIS A 295 42.55 4.97 26.61
CA HIS A 295 43.36 5.76 27.51
C HIS A 295 44.44 4.85 28.09
N ASP A 296 45.61 4.90 27.51
CA ASP A 296 46.81 4.27 28.04
C ASP A 296 47.70 5.39 28.60
N GLN A 297 47.60 5.65 29.91
CA GLN A 297 48.64 6.36 30.66
C GLN A 297 48.74 5.76 32.06
N ARG A 298 49.79 4.95 32.26
CA ARG A 298 50.38 4.68 33.56
C ARG A 298 51.53 5.68 33.81
N ALA A 299 51.53 6.18 35.04
CA ALA A 299 52.67 6.55 35.89
C ALA A 299 53.74 7.50 35.33
N TYR A 300 53.86 8.70 35.92
CA TYR A 300 54.89 9.03 36.92
C TYR A 300 54.36 10.11 37.87
#